data_AF-A0A270PE73-F1
#
_entry.id   AF-A0A270PE73-F1
#
_cell.length_a   1.000
_cell.length_b   1.000
_cell.length_c   1.000
_cell.angle_alpha   90.00
_cell.angle_beta   90.00
_cell.angle_gamma   90.00
#
_symmetry.space_group_name_H-M   'P 1'
#
loop_
_entity.id
_entity.type
_entity.pdbx_description
1 polymer ?
#
loop_
_entity_poly.entity_id
_entity_poly.type
_entity_poly.pdbx_seq_one_letter_code
_entity_poly.pdbx_strand_id
1 'polypeptide(L)'
;MTDEQPAKPKARRRGKPIEVWVTDGEKATITARAKETGMARSAYLRALGLNTPVKSVVDLGAVTDLAKVNGDLGRVAGLLKLWLAEKRGEGASAIDVEGLMVEFRRLQVAIGMNMGAIVKAHK
;
A
#
# COMPACT_ATOMS: atom_id res chain seq x y z
N MET A 1 -30.51 -34.03 -35.41
CA MET A 1 -29.97 -32.75 -34.91
C MET A 1 -30.54 -32.52 -33.53
N THR A 2 -29.82 -32.94 -32.49
CA THR A 2 -30.11 -32.59 -31.11
C THR A 2 -28.81 -32.01 -30.57
N ASP A 3 -28.73 -30.68 -30.62
CA ASP A 3 -27.65 -29.91 -30.02
C ASP A 3 -27.82 -29.98 -28.50
N GLU A 4 -27.02 -30.83 -27.85
CA GLU A 4 -26.79 -30.75 -26.41
C GLU A 4 -25.86 -29.57 -26.14
N GLN A 5 -26.42 -28.44 -25.73
CA GLN A 5 -25.63 -27.34 -25.19
C GLN A 5 -25.05 -27.73 -23.83
N PRO A 6 -23.73 -27.54 -23.59
CA PRO A 6 -23.11 -27.90 -22.33
C PRO A 6 -23.61 -26.97 -21.21
N ALA A 7 -24.00 -27.56 -20.08
CA ALA A 7 -24.49 -26.84 -18.91
C ALA A 7 -23.44 -25.85 -18.39
N LYS A 8 -23.80 -24.55 -18.35
CA LYS A 8 -22.98 -23.49 -17.75
C LYS A 8 -22.63 -23.84 -16.29
N PRO A 9 -21.39 -23.57 -15.83
CA PRO A 9 -20.98 -23.90 -14.47
C PRO A 9 -21.82 -23.13 -13.46
N LYS A 10 -22.49 -23.89 -12.56
CA LYS A 10 -23.37 -23.36 -11.51
C LYS A 10 -22.60 -22.36 -10.66
N ALA A 11 -23.02 -21.09 -10.69
CA ALA A 11 -22.45 -20.03 -9.85
C ALA A 11 -22.41 -20.49 -8.38
N ARG A 12 -21.23 -20.39 -7.77
CA ARG A 12 -20.85 -20.88 -6.44
C ARG A 12 -22.00 -20.73 -5.42
N ARG A 13 -22.40 -21.86 -4.83
CA ARG A 13 -23.47 -22.04 -3.81
C ARG A 13 -23.68 -20.78 -2.94
N ARG A 14 -24.83 -20.11 -3.11
CA ARG A 14 -25.32 -19.12 -2.15
C ARG A 14 -25.78 -19.88 -0.90
N GLY A 15 -24.99 -19.81 0.18
CA GLY A 15 -25.44 -20.28 1.50
C GLY A 15 -26.60 -19.42 2.03
N LYS A 16 -27.21 -19.85 3.15
CA LYS A 16 -28.21 -19.02 3.85
C LYS A 16 -27.54 -17.74 4.35
N PRO A 17 -28.09 -16.54 4.05
CA PRO A 17 -27.52 -15.28 4.52
C PRO A 17 -27.62 -15.18 6.06
N ILE A 18 -26.68 -14.44 6.65
CA ILE A 18 -26.76 -14.03 8.06
C ILE A 18 -27.38 -12.63 8.07
N GLU A 19 -28.54 -12.51 8.72
CA GLU A 19 -29.21 -11.22 8.92
C GLU A 19 -28.69 -10.60 10.22
N VAL A 20 -28.15 -9.39 10.11
CA VAL A 20 -27.63 -8.62 11.25
C VAL A 20 -28.36 -7.29 11.27
N TRP A 21 -29.13 -7.07 12.32
CA TRP A 21 -29.79 -5.80 12.57
C TRP A 21 -28.76 -4.81 13.11
N VAL A 22 -28.62 -3.68 12.43
CA VAL A 22 -27.67 -2.62 12.77
C VAL A 22 -28.34 -1.26 12.67
N THR A 23 -27.93 -0.34 13.51
CA THR A 23 -28.24 1.08 13.38
C THR A 23 -27.52 1.69 12.17
N ASP A 24 -27.97 2.85 11.70
CA ASP A 24 -27.31 3.54 10.58
C ASP A 24 -25.86 3.91 10.89
N GLY A 25 -25.56 4.26 12.14
CA GLY A 25 -24.20 4.54 12.61
C GLY A 25 -23.30 3.31 12.50
N GLU A 26 -23.74 2.17 13.03
CA GLU A 26 -23.01 0.91 12.94
C GLU A 26 -22.82 0.46 11.49
N LYS A 27 -23.84 0.61 10.65
CA LYS A 27 -23.76 0.30 9.22
C LYS A 27 -22.73 1.18 8.51
N ALA A 28 -22.65 2.47 8.83
CA ALA A 28 -21.65 3.37 8.30
C ALA A 28 -20.24 2.95 8.74
N THR A 29 -20.04 2.64 10.02
CA THR A 29 -18.75 2.16 10.55
C THR A 29 -18.31 0.86 9.89
N ILE A 30 -19.20 -0.13 9.76
CA ILE A 30 -18.90 -1.41 9.09
C ILE A 30 -18.54 -1.16 7.62
N THR A 31 -19.24 -0.25 6.95
CA THR A 31 -18.97 0.09 5.55
C THR A 31 -17.60 0.75 5.40
N ALA A 32 -17.24 1.68 6.29
CA ALA A 32 -15.94 2.34 6.31
C ALA A 32 -14.80 1.33 6.54
N ARG A 33 -14.90 0.50 7.59
CA ARG A 33 -13.88 -0.52 7.89
C ARG A 33 -13.75 -1.57 6.78
N ALA A 34 -14.86 -2.01 6.20
CA ALA A 34 -14.82 -2.92 5.05
C ALA A 34 -14.07 -2.27 3.86
N LYS A 35 -14.33 -0.99 3.60
CA LYS A 35 -13.64 -0.22 2.54
C LYS A 35 -12.15 -0.05 2.83
N GLU A 36 -11.76 0.24 4.07
CA GLU A 36 -10.35 0.30 4.50
C GLU A 36 -9.63 -1.01 4.20
N THR A 37 -10.31 -2.14 4.35
CA THR A 37 -9.76 -3.48 4.08
C THR A 37 -9.90 -3.95 2.64
N GLY A 38 -10.47 -3.13 1.75
CA GLY A 38 -10.71 -3.48 0.34
C GLY A 38 -11.73 -4.61 0.14
N MET A 39 -12.53 -4.93 1.16
CA MET A 39 -13.49 -6.03 1.14
C MET A 39 -14.92 -5.50 0.98
N ALA A 40 -15.78 -6.32 0.35
CA ALA A 40 -17.22 -6.11 0.46
C ALA A 40 -17.66 -6.31 1.93
N ARG A 41 -18.68 -5.57 2.40
CA ARG A 41 -19.17 -5.65 3.78
C ARG A 41 -19.42 -7.07 4.28
N SER A 42 -20.03 -7.91 3.44
CA SER A 42 -20.32 -9.31 3.76
C SER A 42 -19.06 -10.17 3.84
N ALA A 43 -18.03 -9.88 3.02
CA ALA A 43 -16.74 -10.54 3.10
C ALA A 43 -15.96 -10.12 4.36
N TYR A 44 -15.99 -8.82 4.69
CA TYR A 44 -15.40 -8.26 5.91
C TYR A 44 -16.00 -8.89 7.17
N LEU A 45 -17.34 -8.87 7.30
CA LEU A 45 -18.03 -9.46 8.46
C LEU A 45 -17.84 -10.97 8.55
N ARG A 46 -17.79 -11.68 7.42
CA ARG A 46 -17.49 -13.12 7.40
C ARG A 46 -16.07 -13.40 7.87
N ALA A 47 -15.09 -12.61 7.43
CA ALA A 47 -13.71 -12.77 7.86
C ALA A 47 -13.58 -12.53 9.37
N LEU A 48 -14.20 -11.49 9.91
CA LEU A 48 -14.26 -11.24 11.35
C LEU A 48 -14.95 -12.36 12.12
N GLY A 49 -16.11 -12.83 11.65
CA GLY A 49 -16.86 -13.91 12.30
C GLY A 49 -16.16 -15.27 12.26
N LEU A 50 -15.24 -15.47 11.31
CA LEU A 50 -14.40 -16.67 11.21
C LEU A 50 -13.00 -16.45 11.81
N ASN A 51 -12.77 -15.34 12.51
CA ASN A 51 -11.48 -14.95 13.07
C ASN A 51 -10.32 -15.01 12.04
N THR A 52 -10.64 -14.68 10.79
CA THR A 52 -9.66 -14.58 9.71
C THR A 52 -8.96 -13.22 9.81
N PRO A 53 -7.62 -13.16 9.70
CA PRO A 53 -6.91 -11.89 9.74
C PRO A 53 -7.35 -10.98 8.59
N VAL A 54 -7.90 -9.82 8.94
CA VAL A 54 -8.33 -8.79 7.97
C VAL A 54 -7.26 -7.71 7.89
N LYS A 55 -6.72 -7.46 6.69
CA LYS A 55 -5.62 -6.50 6.46
C LYS A 55 -6.14 -5.21 5.80
N SER A 56 -5.62 -4.05 6.19
CA SER A 56 -6.08 -2.72 5.73
C SER A 56 -5.39 -2.22 4.46
N VAL A 57 -6.08 -2.07 3.34
CA VAL A 57 -5.54 -1.55 2.06
C VAL A 57 -4.96 -0.13 2.16
N VAL A 58 -5.34 0.65 3.19
CA VAL A 58 -4.80 2.00 3.44
C VAL A 58 -3.27 1.99 3.53
N ASP A 59 -2.69 0.93 4.09
CA ASP A 59 -1.24 0.81 4.26
C ASP A 59 -0.50 0.73 2.91
N LEU A 60 -1.12 0.16 1.88
CA LEU A 60 -0.51 0.02 0.55
C LEU A 60 -0.54 1.33 -0.26
N GLY A 61 -1.61 2.13 -0.11
CA GLY A 61 -1.70 3.45 -0.72
C GLY A 61 -0.64 4.40 -0.17
N ALA A 62 -0.52 4.46 1.16
CA ALA A 62 0.49 5.28 1.84
C ALA A 62 1.93 4.87 1.46
N VAL A 63 2.19 3.55 1.33
CA VAL A 63 3.49 3.06 0.84
C VAL A 63 3.77 3.51 -0.59
N THR A 64 2.77 3.52 -1.46
CA THR A 64 2.94 3.97 -2.85
C THR A 64 3.30 5.44 -2.94
N ASP A 65 2.66 6.29 -2.13
CA ASP A 65 2.98 7.71 -2.09
C ASP A 65 4.35 7.98 -1.46
N LEU A 66 4.72 7.23 -0.42
CA LEU A 66 6.05 7.29 0.17
C LEU A 66 7.14 6.86 -0.84
N ALA A 67 6.85 5.90 -1.72
CA ALA A 67 7.76 5.48 -2.77
C ALA A 67 8.01 6.59 -3.80
N LYS A 68 6.99 7.37 -4.16
CA LYS A 68 7.14 8.55 -5.04
C LYS A 68 8.03 9.60 -4.41
N VAL A 69 7.77 9.96 -3.14
CA VAL A 69 8.59 10.92 -2.39
C VAL A 69 10.05 10.45 -2.32
N ASN A 70 10.30 9.16 -2.08
CA ASN A 70 11.65 8.61 -2.07
C ASN A 70 12.35 8.72 -3.44
N GLY A 71 11.60 8.57 -4.54
CA GLY A 71 12.11 8.79 -5.90
C GLY A 71 12.48 10.26 -6.16
N ASP A 72 11.65 11.19 -5.70
CA ASP A 72 11.89 12.64 -5.83
C ASP A 72 13.13 13.08 -5.07
N LEU A 73 13.31 12.54 -3.86
CA LEU A 73 14.54 12.70 -3.07
C LEU A 73 15.78 12.21 -3.85
N GLY A 74 15.67 11.10 -4.59
CA GLY A 74 16.75 10.60 -5.45
C GLY A 74 17.10 11.57 -6.58
N ARG A 75 16.11 12.24 -7.16
CA ARG A 75 16.31 13.28 -8.18
C ARG A 75 17.00 14.52 -7.60
N VAL A 76 16.58 14.98 -6.42
CA VAL A 76 17.22 16.11 -5.71
C VAL A 76 18.69 15.81 -5.41
N ALA A 77 18.99 14.60 -4.94
CA ALA A 77 20.36 14.16 -4.69
C ALA A 77 21.21 14.15 -5.97
N GLY A 78 20.64 13.72 -7.10
CA GLY A 78 21.29 13.76 -8.41
C GLY A 78 21.61 15.20 -8.86
N LEU A 79 20.67 16.13 -8.68
CA LEU A 79 20.87 17.54 -9.00
C LEU A 79 21.94 18.18 -8.11
N LEU A 80 21.96 17.86 -6.81
CA LEU A 80 22.98 18.33 -5.89
C LEU A 80 24.38 17.83 -6.33
N LYS A 81 24.49 16.57 -6.73
CA LYS A 81 25.74 16.01 -7.25
C LYS A 81 26.21 16.73 -8.53
N LEU A 82 25.28 17.06 -9.43
CA LEU A 82 25.60 17.83 -10.65
C LEU A 82 26.08 19.24 -10.31
N TRP A 83 25.38 19.92 -9.41
CA TRP A 83 25.75 21.27 -8.96
C TRP A 83 27.15 21.30 -8.34
N LEU A 84 27.49 20.32 -7.51
CA LEU A 84 28.85 20.19 -6.95
C LEU A 84 29.91 19.92 -8.03
N ALA A 85 29.58 19.20 -9.09
CA ALA A 85 30.50 18.95 -10.19
C ALA A 85 30.80 20.22 -10.99
N GLU A 86 29.79 21.09 -11.16
CA GLU A 86 29.92 22.36 -11.90
C GLU A 86 30.51 23.50 -11.04
N LYS A 87 30.26 23.50 -9.73
CA LYS A 87 30.61 24.57 -8.78
C LYS A 87 31.46 24.08 -7.61
N ARG A 88 32.47 23.25 -7.89
CA ARG A 88 33.37 22.71 -6.86
C ARG A 88 34.01 23.83 -6.03
N GLY A 89 33.68 23.89 -4.74
CA GLY A 89 34.30 24.79 -3.77
C GLY A 89 33.61 26.14 -3.56
N GLU A 90 32.51 26.45 -4.28
CA GLU A 90 31.68 27.62 -4.00
C GLU A 90 30.57 27.26 -2.99
N GLY A 91 30.65 27.80 -1.76
CA GLY A 91 29.57 27.73 -0.77
C GLY A 91 29.61 26.58 0.24
N ALA A 92 30.22 25.43 -0.06
CA ALA A 92 30.42 24.33 0.90
C ALA A 92 31.63 23.43 0.54
N SER A 93 32.24 22.80 1.54
CA SER A 93 33.30 21.80 1.34
C SER A 93 32.75 20.57 0.62
N ALA A 94 33.42 20.13 -0.45
CA ALA A 94 33.01 18.95 -1.22
C ALA A 94 32.95 17.67 -0.36
N ILE A 95 33.77 17.58 0.68
CA ILE A 95 33.83 16.43 1.61
C ILE A 95 32.56 16.38 2.47
N ASP A 96 32.08 17.51 2.97
CA ASP A 96 30.89 17.57 3.82
C ASP A 96 29.64 17.23 3.02
N VAL A 97 29.57 17.67 1.76
CA VAL A 97 28.44 17.36 0.89
C VAL A 97 28.48 15.90 0.42
N GLU A 98 29.65 15.32 0.15
CA GLU A 98 29.77 13.88 -0.09
C GLU A 98 29.34 13.04 1.12
N GLY A 99 29.73 13.45 2.33
CA GLY A 99 29.28 12.82 3.58
C GLY A 99 27.76 12.88 3.75
N LEU A 100 27.16 14.05 3.52
CA LEU A 100 25.70 14.23 3.58
C LEU A 100 24.97 13.36 2.54
N MET A 101 25.54 13.21 1.34
CA MET A 101 24.98 12.35 0.29
C MET A 101 25.00 10.86 0.63
N VAL A 102 26.01 10.41 1.39
CA VAL A 102 26.06 9.04 1.91
C VAL A 102 24.95 8.80 2.94
N GLU A 103 24.78 9.71 3.90
CA GLU A 103 23.70 9.61 4.90
C GLU A 103 22.32 9.72 4.25
N PHE A 104 22.17 10.59 3.26
CA PHE A 104 20.93 10.70 2.48
C PHE A 104 20.57 9.37 1.80
N ARG A 105 21.55 8.73 1.13
CA ARG A 105 21.34 7.41 0.51
C ARG A 105 20.97 6.35 1.54
N ARG A 106 21.57 6.38 2.73
CA ARG A 106 21.23 5.47 3.83
C ARG A 106 19.77 5.63 4.27
N LEU A 107 19.30 6.87 4.43
CA LEU A 107 17.91 7.16 4.78
C LEU A 107 16.94 6.68 3.69
N GLN A 108 17.27 6.88 2.41
CA GLN A 108 16.44 6.38 1.30
C GLN A 108 16.31 4.85 1.28
N VAL A 109 17.39 4.13 1.62
CA VAL A 109 17.37 2.68 1.74
C VAL A 109 16.49 2.24 2.91
N ALA A 110 16.61 2.89 4.07
CA ALA A 110 15.80 2.58 5.25
C ALA A 110 14.29 2.80 4.98
N ILE A 111 13.93 3.90 4.30
CA ILE A 111 12.57 4.18 3.85
C ILE A 111 12.08 3.06 2.91
N GLY A 112 12.91 2.65 1.94
CA GLY A 112 12.63 1.52 1.04
C GLY A 112 12.38 0.21 1.77
N MET A 113 13.19 -0.11 2.79
CA MET A 113 13.05 -1.33 3.59
C MET A 113 11.75 -1.34 4.41
N ASN A 114 11.40 -0.22 5.06
CA ASN A 114 10.17 -0.09 5.83
C ASN A 114 8.93 -0.23 4.94
N MET A 115 8.93 0.40 3.76
CA MET A 115 7.88 0.21 2.75
C MET A 115 7.76 -1.26 2.33
N GLY A 116 8.89 -1.93 2.06
CA GLY A 116 8.91 -3.34 1.71
C GLY A 116 8.37 -4.25 2.82
N ALA A 117 8.64 -3.93 4.09
CA ALA A 117 8.12 -4.65 5.24
C ALA A 117 6.59 -4.53 5.35
N ILE A 118 6.04 -3.32 5.15
CA ILE A 118 4.59 -3.07 5.15
C ILE A 118 3.91 -3.86 4.03
N VAL A 119 4.45 -3.83 2.81
CA VAL A 119 3.89 -4.58 1.66
C VAL A 119 3.92 -6.09 1.91
N LYS A 120 5.00 -6.62 2.51
CA LYS A 120 5.11 -8.06 2.85
C LYS A 120 4.13 -8.47 3.95
N ALA A 121 3.94 -7.64 4.97
CA ALA A 121 2.95 -7.89 6.02
C ALA A 121 1.52 -7.96 5.44
N HIS A 122 1.28 -7.27 4.32
CA HIS A 122 0.00 -7.27 3.62
C HIS A 122 -0.27 -8.45 2.69
N LYS A 123 0.77 -9.12 2.20
CA LYS A 123 0.67 -10.29 1.32
C LYS A 123 0.23 -11.54 2.06
#